data_AF-A0A413S3V4-F1
#
_entry.id   AF-A0A413S3V4-F1
#
_cell.length_a   1.000
_cell.length_b   1.000
_cell.length_c   1.000
_cell.angle_alpha   90.00
_cell.angle_beta   90.00
_cell.angle_gamma   90.00
#
_symmetry.space_group_name_H-M   'P 1'
#
loop_
_entity.id
_entity.type
_entity.pdbx_description
1 polymer ?
#
loop_
_entity_poly.entity_id
_entity_poly.type
_entity_poly.pdbx_seq_one_letter_code
_entity_poly.pdbx_strand_id
1 'polypeptide(L)'
;MFKHLAEDVTFLLIKNKMLDIQSYEIYLYAVEVIILNGSILLTCLLISILSGELFHMLAFILFFIPLRMLAGGYHCKRSEVCFLCSIGVYGLSIVLVHCAENLYVNIVMQILGILSIIVIIVFSPLINSNHPLEKYQIKRNKKIIYGMIAVDFVLYAVFYKLNLTMASSEIVFIILVALTLLLGTLKNIRNIYRENRLIEERNLK
;
A
#
# COMPACT_ATOMS: atom_id res chain seq x y z
N MET A 1 -19.57 -5.72 2.22
CA MET A 1 -19.10 -6.81 3.10
C MET A 1 -18.23 -6.29 4.22
N PHE A 2 -17.04 -5.75 3.94
CA PHE A 2 -16.12 -5.27 4.99
C PHE A 2 -16.74 -4.19 5.86
N LYS A 3 -17.40 -3.21 5.24
CA LYS A 3 -18.12 -2.16 5.95
C LYS A 3 -19.22 -2.69 6.88
N HIS A 4 -20.04 -3.64 6.42
CA HIS A 4 -21.10 -4.23 7.26
C HIS A 4 -20.54 -4.99 8.45
N LEU A 5 -19.48 -5.78 8.24
CA LEU A 5 -18.81 -6.46 9.36
C LEU A 5 -18.21 -5.44 10.34
N ALA A 6 -17.66 -4.33 9.83
CA ALA A 6 -17.15 -3.26 10.67
C ALA A 6 -18.25 -2.53 11.46
N GLU A 7 -19.43 -2.32 10.85
CA GLU A 7 -20.62 -1.77 11.51
C GLU A 7 -21.04 -2.66 12.69
N ASP A 8 -21.15 -3.97 12.48
CA ASP A 8 -21.54 -4.93 13.51
C ASP A 8 -20.54 -4.97 14.68
N VAL A 9 -19.24 -5.02 14.37
CA VAL A 9 -18.16 -5.03 15.38
C VAL A 9 -18.14 -3.72 16.16
N THR A 10 -18.22 -2.58 15.46
CA THR A 10 -18.19 -1.25 16.11
C THR A 10 -19.41 -1.05 17.00
N PHE A 11 -20.59 -1.46 16.54
CA PHE A 11 -21.82 -1.44 17.34
C PHE A 11 -21.69 -2.28 18.60
N LEU A 12 -21.13 -3.49 18.49
CA LEU A 12 -20.92 -4.37 19.64
C LEU A 12 -19.94 -3.78 20.66
N LEU A 13 -18.85 -3.15 20.21
CA LEU A 13 -17.87 -2.50 21.08
C LEU A 13 -18.48 -1.30 21.84
N ILE A 14 -19.32 -0.50 21.17
CA ILE A 14 -20.00 0.64 21.80
C ILE A 14 -21.09 0.16 22.76
N LYS A 15 -21.87 -0.86 22.36
CA LYS A 15 -22.90 -1.46 23.22
C LYS A 15 -22.30 -1.98 24.54
N ASN A 16 -21.08 -2.52 24.49
CA ASN A 16 -20.33 -2.97 25.65
C ASN A 16 -19.59 -1.86 26.40
N LYS A 17 -19.82 -0.58 26.06
CA LYS A 17 -19.19 0.60 26.66
C LYS A 17 -17.65 0.60 26.57
N MET A 18 -17.08 -0.10 25.59
CA MET A 18 -15.64 -0.11 25.35
C MET A 18 -15.19 1.10 24.51
N LEU A 19 -16.10 1.63 23.69
CA LEU A 19 -15.87 2.78 22.80
C LEU A 19 -16.98 3.81 22.98
N ASP A 20 -16.65 5.08 22.77
CA ASP A 20 -17.60 6.20 22.82
C ASP A 20 -18.37 6.37 21.51
N ILE A 21 -19.67 6.61 21.60
CA ILE A 21 -20.55 6.82 20.45
C ILE A 21 -20.22 8.12 19.71
N GLN A 22 -19.65 9.14 20.37
CA GLN A 22 -19.31 10.42 19.73
C GLN A 22 -18.28 10.26 18.61
N SER A 23 -17.43 9.24 18.72
CA SER A 23 -16.37 8.94 17.73
C SER A 23 -16.74 7.74 16.84
N TYR A 24 -18.03 7.39 16.74
CA TYR A 24 -18.51 6.23 15.98
C TYR A 24 -17.90 6.13 14.58
N GLU A 25 -17.90 7.22 13.81
CA GLU A 25 -17.40 7.21 12.43
C GLU A 25 -15.90 6.91 12.34
N ILE A 26 -15.12 7.41 13.30
CA ILE A 26 -13.68 7.17 13.38
C ILE A 26 -13.43 5.69 13.71
N TYR A 27 -14.16 5.14 14.67
CA TYR A 27 -14.05 3.73 15.03
C TYR A 27 -14.50 2.81 13.90
N LEU A 28 -15.61 3.13 13.25
CA LEU A 28 -16.09 2.37 12.09
C LEU A 28 -15.03 2.30 11.00
N TYR A 29 -14.42 3.43 10.65
CA TYR A 29 -13.34 3.48 9.66
C TYR A 29 -12.13 2.66 10.10
N ALA A 30 -11.69 2.81 11.36
CA ALA A 30 -10.54 2.08 11.88
C ALA A 30 -10.77 0.56 11.87
N VAL A 31 -11.94 0.11 12.33
CA VAL A 31 -12.33 -1.31 12.32
C VAL A 31 -12.42 -1.84 10.89
N GLU A 32 -13.00 -1.08 9.95
CA GLU A 32 -13.05 -1.48 8.54
C GLU A 32 -11.65 -1.68 7.96
N VAL A 33 -10.73 -0.75 8.23
CA VAL A 33 -9.33 -0.84 7.79
C VAL A 33 -8.61 -2.04 8.41
N ILE A 34 -8.81 -2.33 9.71
CA ILE A 34 -8.21 -3.47 10.39
C ILE A 34 -8.71 -4.79 9.79
N ILE A 35 -10.03 -4.94 9.61
CA ILE A 35 -10.63 -6.14 9.03
C ILE A 35 -10.13 -6.33 7.59
N LEU A 36 -10.11 -5.25 6.79
CA LEU A 36 -9.64 -5.31 5.41
C LEU A 36 -8.18 -5.76 5.32
N ASN A 37 -7.28 -5.08 6.02
CA ASN A 37 -5.85 -5.39 5.97
C ASN A 37 -5.52 -6.74 6.61
N GLY A 38 -6.22 -7.10 7.68
CA GLY A 38 -6.11 -8.42 8.32
C GLY A 38 -6.51 -9.54 7.37
N SER A 39 -7.62 -9.40 6.66
CA SER A 39 -8.05 -10.36 5.64
C SER A 39 -7.08 -10.46 4.47
N ILE A 40 -6.51 -9.33 4.02
CA ILE A 40 -5.47 -9.31 2.97
C ILE A 40 -4.26 -10.12 3.45
N LEU A 41 -3.73 -9.81 4.63
CA LEU A 41 -2.55 -10.47 5.18
C LEU A 41 -2.79 -11.97 5.36
N LEU A 42 -3.95 -12.37 5.89
CA LEU A 42 -4.31 -13.77 6.08
C LEU A 42 -4.39 -14.51 4.74
N THR A 43 -4.99 -13.88 3.72
CA THR A 43 -5.12 -14.51 2.40
C THR A 43 -3.76 -14.61 1.69
N CYS A 44 -2.91 -13.57 1.76
CA CYS A 44 -1.54 -13.64 1.25
C CYS A 44 -0.73 -14.73 1.96
N LEU A 45 -0.87 -14.88 3.27
CA LEU A 45 -0.22 -15.95 4.03
C LEU A 45 -0.67 -17.33 3.56
N LEU A 46 -1.98 -17.55 3.40
CA LEU A 46 -2.52 -18.80 2.88
C LEU A 46 -2.00 -19.12 1.48
N ILE A 47 -2.01 -18.15 0.56
CA ILE A 47 -1.43 -18.31 -0.78
C ILE A 47 0.03 -18.76 -0.68
N SER A 48 0.80 -18.12 0.19
CA SER A 48 2.23 -18.40 0.34
C SER A 48 2.52 -19.77 0.95
N ILE A 49 1.69 -20.22 1.90
CA ILE A 49 1.77 -21.58 2.45
C ILE A 49 1.47 -22.60 1.35
N LEU A 50 0.42 -22.36 0.56
CA LEU A 50 0.01 -23.27 -0.51
C LEU A 50 1.01 -23.30 -1.68
N SER A 51 1.68 -22.18 -1.96
CA SER A 51 2.69 -22.09 -3.02
C SER A 51 4.12 -22.42 -2.56
N GLY A 52 4.36 -22.58 -1.25
CA GLY A 52 5.70 -22.80 -0.69
C GLY A 52 6.57 -21.54 -0.56
N GLU A 53 5.99 -20.34 -0.72
CA GLU A 53 6.70 -19.06 -0.88
C GLU A 53 6.70 -18.21 0.40
N LEU A 54 7.07 -18.80 1.53
CA LEU A 54 7.09 -18.09 2.81
C LEU A 54 8.12 -16.95 2.87
N PHE A 55 9.26 -17.08 2.17
CA PHE A 55 10.23 -15.98 2.07
C PHE A 55 9.67 -14.80 1.29
N HIS A 56 8.92 -15.05 0.21
CA HIS A 56 8.24 -13.98 -0.53
C HIS A 56 7.20 -13.25 0.33
N MET A 57 6.45 -13.98 1.15
CA MET A 57 5.53 -13.40 2.15
C MET A 57 6.27 -12.52 3.16
N LEU A 58 7.41 -12.99 3.65
CA LEU A 58 8.23 -12.20 4.56
C LEU A 58 8.73 -10.92 3.90
N ALA A 59 9.20 -11.00 2.65
CA ALA A 59 9.57 -9.83 1.85
C ALA A 59 8.38 -8.86 1.66
N PHE A 60 7.16 -9.37 1.45
CA PHE A 60 5.97 -8.53 1.34
C PHE A 60 5.70 -7.75 2.63
N ILE A 61 5.80 -8.42 3.78
CA ILE A 61 5.64 -7.78 5.09
C ILE A 61 6.76 -6.76 5.36
N LEU A 62 7.99 -7.07 4.95
CA LEU A 62 9.15 -6.24 5.26
C LEU A 62 9.27 -5.01 4.36
N PHE A 63 9.02 -5.17 3.05
CA PHE A 63 9.28 -4.13 2.06
C PHE A 63 8.01 -3.46 1.55
N PHE A 64 7.00 -4.25 1.18
CA PHE A 64 5.79 -3.68 0.55
C PHE A 64 4.91 -2.95 1.57
N ILE A 65 4.51 -3.63 2.65
CA ILE A 65 3.55 -3.08 3.62
C ILE A 65 4.07 -1.76 4.23
N PRO A 66 5.30 -1.70 4.76
CA PRO A 66 5.78 -0.51 5.47
C PRO A 66 5.91 0.69 4.54
N LEU A 67 6.52 0.50 3.35
CA LEU A 67 6.61 1.56 2.36
C LEU A 67 5.23 2.02 1.92
N ARG A 68 4.31 1.09 1.62
CA ARG A 68 2.96 1.42 1.14
C ARG A 68 2.13 2.16 2.19
N MET A 69 2.30 1.85 3.47
CA MET A 69 1.61 2.53 4.57
C MET A 69 2.03 4.00 4.69
N LEU A 70 3.30 4.32 4.48
CA LEU A 70 3.82 5.67 4.65
C LEU A 70 3.79 6.49 3.36
N ALA A 71 4.15 5.87 2.23
CA ALA A 71 4.17 6.53 0.93
C ALA A 71 2.75 6.81 0.42
N GLY A 72 1.77 6.00 0.84
CA GLY A 72 0.42 6.04 0.31
C GLY A 72 0.31 5.33 -1.04
N GLY A 73 -0.78 5.56 -1.75
CA GLY A 73 -1.03 4.96 -3.06
C GLY A 73 -2.51 4.85 -3.38
N TYR A 74 -2.85 4.06 -4.39
CA TYR A 74 -4.22 3.92 -4.86
C TYR A 74 -5.12 3.26 -3.81
N HIS A 75 -6.19 3.96 -3.41
CA HIS A 75 -7.27 3.41 -2.59
C HIS A 75 -8.55 3.33 -3.41
N CYS A 76 -9.15 2.14 -3.48
CA CYS A 76 -10.42 1.91 -4.14
C CYS A 76 -11.56 2.57 -3.35
N LYS A 77 -12.67 2.91 -4.04
CA LYS A 77 -13.87 3.44 -3.35
C LYS A 77 -14.58 2.39 -2.50
N ARG A 78 -14.39 1.11 -2.84
CA ARG A 78 -14.98 -0.05 -2.17
C ARG A 78 -13.86 -0.93 -1.62
N SER A 79 -13.98 -1.32 -0.36
CA SER A 79 -13.00 -2.14 0.36
C SER A 79 -12.84 -3.52 -0.28
N GLU A 80 -13.91 -4.09 -0.83
CA GLU A 80 -13.88 -5.38 -1.55
C GLU A 80 -13.00 -5.31 -2.81
N VAL A 81 -13.07 -4.19 -3.53
CA VAL A 81 -12.22 -3.98 -4.72
C VAL A 81 -10.78 -3.78 -4.28
N CYS A 82 -10.53 -3.08 -3.17
CA CYS A 82 -9.19 -2.95 -2.62
C CYS A 82 -8.61 -4.32 -2.24
N PHE A 83 -9.41 -5.15 -1.56
CA PHE A 83 -9.03 -6.52 -1.20
C PHE A 83 -8.61 -7.32 -2.44
N LEU A 84 -9.47 -7.41 -3.46
CA LEU A 84 -9.18 -8.17 -4.68
C LEU A 84 -7.95 -7.63 -5.42
N CYS A 85 -7.81 -6.30 -5.52
CA CYS A 85 -6.62 -5.70 -6.12
C CYS A 85 -5.35 -6.02 -5.34
N SER A 86 -5.37 -5.95 -4.01
CA SER A 86 -4.21 -6.27 -3.17
C SER A 86 -3.81 -7.74 -3.28
N ILE A 87 -4.77 -8.66 -3.26
CA ILE A 87 -4.49 -10.09 -3.49
C ILE A 87 -3.97 -10.32 -4.91
N GLY A 88 -4.52 -9.65 -5.92
CA GLY A 88 -4.04 -9.73 -7.30
C GLY A 88 -2.62 -9.21 -7.46
N VAL A 89 -2.25 -8.10 -6.81
CA VAL A 89 -0.89 -7.55 -6.82
C VAL A 89 0.10 -8.53 -6.18
N TYR A 90 -0.27 -9.14 -5.05
CA TYR A 90 0.55 -10.15 -4.38
C TYR A 90 0.69 -11.44 -5.19
N GLY A 91 -0.41 -11.93 -5.78
CA GLY A 91 -0.35 -13.10 -6.65
C GLY A 91 0.52 -12.84 -7.89
N LEU A 92 0.40 -11.65 -8.49
CA LEU A 92 1.23 -11.24 -9.61
C LEU A 92 2.71 -11.16 -9.22
N SER A 93 3.04 -10.68 -8.01
CA SER A 93 4.44 -10.62 -7.56
C SER A 93 5.06 -12.01 -7.42
N ILE A 94 4.32 -12.99 -6.92
CA ILE A 94 4.77 -14.39 -6.87
C ILE A 94 5.07 -14.91 -8.27
N VAL A 95 4.14 -14.71 -9.22
CA VAL A 95 4.32 -15.16 -10.62
C VAL A 95 5.53 -14.50 -11.26
N LEU A 96 5.72 -13.19 -11.05
CA LEU A 96 6.88 -12.47 -11.59
C LEU A 96 8.20 -13.05 -11.08
N VAL A 97 8.30 -13.32 -9.78
CA VAL A 97 9.51 -13.88 -9.17
C VAL A 97 9.80 -15.31 -9.67
N HIS A 98 8.77 -16.09 -10.01
CA HIS A 98 8.95 -17.45 -10.52
C HIS A 98 9.27 -17.51 -12.01
N CYS A 99 8.60 -16.70 -12.82
CA CYS A 99 8.73 -16.76 -14.27
C CYS A 99 9.99 -16.05 -14.78
N ALA A 100 10.52 -15.08 -14.02
CA ALA A 100 11.73 -14.37 -14.38
C ALA A 100 12.87 -14.78 -13.45
N GLU A 101 13.68 -15.73 -13.92
CA GLU A 101 14.92 -16.05 -13.23
C GLU A 101 15.84 -14.82 -13.17
N ASN A 102 16.59 -14.70 -12.08
CA ASN A 102 17.66 -13.72 -11.96
C ASN A 102 17.22 -12.24 -12.10
N LEU A 103 15.99 -11.90 -11.69
CA LEU A 103 15.48 -10.51 -11.64
C LEU A 103 16.44 -9.55 -10.94
N TYR A 104 17.12 -10.01 -9.89
CA TYR A 104 18.08 -9.23 -9.11
C TYR A 104 19.35 -8.81 -9.87
N VAL A 105 19.72 -9.48 -10.97
CA VAL A 105 20.84 -9.06 -11.86
C VAL A 105 20.37 -8.53 -13.20
N ASN A 106 19.07 -8.62 -13.49
CA ASN A 106 18.51 -8.06 -14.71
C ASN A 106 18.61 -6.53 -14.71
N ILE A 107 19.38 -5.99 -15.66
CA ILE A 107 19.65 -4.55 -15.74
C ILE A 107 18.38 -3.71 -15.90
N VAL A 108 17.36 -4.22 -16.61
CA VAL A 108 16.08 -3.52 -16.78
C VAL A 108 15.36 -3.41 -15.44
N MET A 109 15.36 -4.48 -14.65
CA MET A 109 14.74 -4.48 -13.32
C MET A 109 15.48 -3.57 -12.34
N GLN A 110 16.81 -3.51 -12.41
CA GLN A 110 17.60 -2.56 -11.61
C GLN A 110 17.27 -1.11 -11.96
N ILE A 111 17.19 -0.79 -13.26
CA ILE A 111 16.80 0.55 -13.71
C ILE A 111 15.38 0.89 -13.23
N LEU A 112 14.43 -0.04 -13.37
CA LEU A 112 13.06 0.14 -12.89
C LEU A 112 13.00 0.31 -11.37
N GLY A 113 13.82 -0.41 -10.60
CA GLY A 113 13.94 -0.25 -9.15
C GLY A 113 14.42 1.15 -8.76
N ILE A 114 15.47 1.66 -9.42
CA ILE A 114 15.98 3.01 -9.19
C ILE A 114 14.93 4.07 -9.55
N LEU A 115 14.27 3.93 -10.70
CA LEU A 115 13.17 4.82 -11.10
C LEU A 115 12.01 4.79 -10.08
N SER A 116 11.71 3.63 -9.53
CA SER A 116 10.67 3.45 -8.52
C SER A 116 11.01 4.17 -7.22
N ILE A 117 12.28 4.15 -6.78
CA ILE A 117 12.75 4.93 -5.63
C ILE A 117 12.56 6.43 -5.89
N ILE A 118 12.92 6.92 -7.09
CA ILE A 118 12.73 8.33 -7.45
C ILE A 118 11.25 8.72 -7.39
N VAL A 119 10.37 7.88 -7.95
CA VAL A 119 8.91 8.06 -7.89
C VAL A 119 8.43 8.14 -6.44
N ILE A 120 8.88 7.24 -5.57
CA ILE A 120 8.51 7.25 -4.14
C ILE A 120 8.97 8.56 -3.49
N ILE A 121 10.22 9.00 -3.71
CA ILE A 121 10.75 10.24 -3.11
C ILE A 121 9.97 11.49 -3.55
N VAL A 122 9.56 11.55 -4.81
CA VAL A 122 8.89 12.72 -5.40
C VAL A 122 7.42 12.78 -5.00
N PHE A 123 6.70 11.66 -5.09
CA PHE A 123 5.24 11.63 -4.94
C PHE A 123 4.76 11.28 -3.53
N SER A 124 5.66 10.90 -2.61
CA SER A 124 5.29 10.59 -1.24
C SER A 124 5.45 11.78 -0.26
N PRO A 125 4.67 11.80 0.84
CA PRO A 125 3.51 10.94 1.10
C PRO A 125 2.30 11.39 0.27
N LEU A 126 1.60 10.44 -0.37
CA LEU A 126 0.33 10.71 -1.04
C LEU A 126 -0.77 10.83 0.01
N ILE A 127 -1.30 12.04 0.14
CA ILE A 127 -2.34 12.37 1.13
C ILE A 127 -3.70 11.92 0.59
N ASN A 128 -4.44 11.17 1.41
CA ASN A 128 -5.81 10.76 1.11
C ASN A 128 -6.79 11.83 1.56
N SER A 129 -7.76 12.18 0.73
CA SER A 129 -8.84 13.13 1.05
C SER A 129 -9.64 12.71 2.29
N ASN A 130 -9.80 11.40 2.53
CA ASN A 130 -10.54 10.87 3.69
C ASN A 130 -9.69 10.85 4.98
N HIS A 131 -8.38 11.08 4.88
CA HIS A 131 -7.47 11.12 6.02
C HIS A 131 -6.47 12.26 5.82
N PRO A 132 -6.94 13.52 5.98
CA PRO A 132 -6.09 14.69 5.83
C PRO A 132 -4.99 14.65 6.89
N LEU A 133 -3.75 14.89 6.45
CA LEU A 133 -2.60 14.98 7.33
C LEU A 133 -2.26 16.43 7.61
N GLU A 134 -1.90 16.72 8.85
CA GLU A 134 -1.35 18.02 9.22
C GLU A 134 0.06 18.21 8.65
N LYS A 135 0.48 19.48 8.47
CA LYS A 135 1.79 19.83 7.89
C LYS A 135 2.96 19.17 8.65
N TYR A 136 2.88 19.07 9.98
CA TYR A 136 3.92 18.42 10.78
C TYR A 136 3.99 16.91 10.52
N GLN A 137 2.83 16.25 10.33
CA GLN A 137 2.75 14.82 10.04
C GLN A 137 3.32 14.51 8.65
N ILE A 138 3.04 15.34 7.66
CA ILE A 138 3.62 15.22 6.31
C ILE A 138 5.14 15.29 6.38
N LYS A 139 5.69 16.29 7.08
CA LYS A 139 7.16 16.45 7.23
C LYS A 139 7.79 15.27 7.97
N ARG A 140 7.13 14.75 9.01
CA ARG A 140 7.55 13.56 9.74
C ARG A 140 7.55 12.33 8.84
N ASN A 141 6.44 12.03 8.16
CA ASN A 141 6.30 10.86 7.30
C ASN A 141 7.34 10.87 6.18
N LYS A 142 7.62 12.05 5.59
CA LYS A 142 8.65 12.20 4.56
C LYS A 142 10.05 11.82 5.08
N LYS A 143 10.41 12.20 6.31
CA LYS A 143 11.67 11.78 6.94
C LYS A 143 11.72 10.27 7.20
N ILE A 144 10.61 9.68 7.65
CA ILE A 144 10.53 8.23 7.89
C ILE A 144 10.71 7.46 6.57
N ILE A 145 10.08 7.91 5.49
CA ILE A 145 10.23 7.30 4.16
C ILE A 145 11.69 7.33 3.69
N TYR A 146 12.41 8.45 3.87
CA TYR A 146 13.83 8.51 3.54
C TYR A 146 14.67 7.54 4.37
N GLY A 147 14.38 7.43 5.66
CA GLY A 147 15.02 6.44 6.52
C GLY A 147 14.76 5.01 6.04
N MET A 148 13.52 4.71 5.62
CA MET A 148 13.15 3.38 5.15
C MET A 148 13.77 3.03 3.82
N ILE A 149 13.82 3.96 2.86
CA ILE A 149 14.53 3.73 1.59
C ILE A 149 16.01 3.41 1.85
N ALA A 150 16.63 4.09 2.82
CA ALA A 150 18.01 3.80 3.20
C ALA A 150 18.15 2.40 3.84
N VAL A 151 17.20 1.99 4.68
CA VAL A 151 17.15 0.65 5.27
C VAL A 151 16.95 -0.42 4.19
N ASP A 152 16.00 -0.23 3.27
CA ASP A 152 15.76 -1.13 2.14
C ASP A 152 17.02 -1.27 1.30
N PHE A 153 17.70 -0.17 0.94
CA PHE A 153 18.97 -0.26 0.20
C PHE A 153 20.04 -1.12 0.90
N VAL A 154 20.14 -1.02 2.23
CA VAL A 154 21.07 -1.85 3.01
C VAL A 154 20.61 -3.31 3.03
N LEU A 155 19.32 -3.56 3.23
CA LEU A 155 18.72 -4.90 3.23
C LEU A 155 18.90 -5.57 1.87
N TYR A 156 18.67 -4.85 0.78
CA TYR A 156 18.92 -5.31 -0.59
C TYR A 156 20.36 -5.77 -0.76
N ALA A 157 21.35 -4.96 -0.34
CA ALA A 157 22.76 -5.33 -0.44
C ALA A 157 23.11 -6.59 0.38
N VAL A 158 22.46 -6.78 1.53
CA VAL A 158 22.61 -7.98 2.37
C VAL A 158 21.97 -9.20 1.70
N PHE A 159 20.71 -9.09 1.26
CA PHE A 159 19.99 -10.19 0.62
C PHE A 159 20.57 -10.57 -0.73
N TYR A 160 21.16 -9.62 -1.47
CA TYR A 160 21.90 -9.90 -2.70
C TYR A 160 23.01 -10.94 -2.48
N LYS A 161 23.59 -11.02 -1.27
CA LYS A 161 24.62 -12.03 -0.93
C LYS A 161 24.04 -13.27 -0.25
N LEU A 162 23.00 -13.12 0.57
CA LEU A 162 22.52 -14.18 1.45
C LEU A 162 21.31 -14.95 0.90
N ASN A 163 20.41 -14.28 0.18
CA ASN A 163 19.17 -14.88 -0.30
C ASN A 163 18.65 -14.11 -1.54
N LEU A 164 18.94 -14.67 -2.72
CA LEU A 164 18.58 -14.07 -4.01
C LEU A 164 17.07 -13.96 -4.24
N THR A 165 16.28 -14.85 -3.64
CA THR A 165 14.81 -14.80 -3.70
C THR A 165 14.28 -13.59 -2.94
N MET A 166 14.85 -13.28 -1.76
CA MET A 166 14.51 -12.07 -1.01
C MET A 166 14.89 -10.81 -1.79
N ALA A 167 16.10 -10.75 -2.36
CA ALA A 167 16.55 -9.62 -3.16
C ALA A 167 15.67 -9.37 -4.40
N SER A 168 15.27 -10.45 -5.09
CA SER A 168 14.35 -10.37 -6.24
C SER A 168 12.97 -9.88 -5.83
N SER A 169 12.45 -10.38 -4.71
CA SER A 169 11.14 -9.99 -4.17
C SER A 169 11.12 -8.52 -3.76
N GLU A 170 12.19 -8.04 -3.14
CA GLU A 170 12.35 -6.64 -2.74
C GLU A 170 12.24 -5.67 -3.92
N ILE A 171 12.97 -5.93 -5.02
CA ILE A 171 12.89 -5.11 -6.24
C ILE A 171 11.46 -5.08 -6.78
N VAL A 172 10.82 -6.25 -6.86
CA VAL A 172 9.44 -6.36 -7.35
C VAL A 172 8.50 -5.54 -6.48
N PHE A 173 8.63 -5.61 -5.15
CA PHE A 173 7.78 -4.86 -4.24
C PHE A 173 8.00 -3.36 -4.29
N ILE A 174 9.25 -2.89 -4.40
CA ILE A 174 9.54 -1.46 -4.58
C ILE A 174 8.88 -0.93 -5.86
N ILE A 175 8.95 -1.69 -6.96
CA ILE A 175 8.30 -1.34 -8.23
C ILE A 175 6.78 -1.30 -8.06
N LEU A 176 6.18 -2.31 -7.43
CA LEU A 176 4.74 -2.36 -7.20
C LEU A 176 4.26 -1.21 -6.30
N VAL A 177 5.01 -0.84 -5.26
CA VAL A 177 4.72 0.33 -4.43
C VAL A 177 4.69 1.59 -5.29
N ALA A 178 5.74 1.84 -6.09
CA ALA A 178 5.81 2.99 -6.98
C ALA A 178 4.64 3.03 -7.99
N LEU A 179 4.28 1.89 -8.58
CA LEU A 179 3.12 1.79 -9.47
C LEU A 179 1.82 2.14 -8.75
N THR A 180 1.58 1.61 -7.55
CA THR A 180 0.37 1.95 -6.77
C THR A 180 0.34 3.43 -6.37
N LEU A 181 1.50 4.03 -6.12
CA LEU A 181 1.65 5.46 -5.81
C LEU A 181 1.32 6.34 -7.01
N LEU A 182 1.81 5.98 -8.20
CA LEU A 182 1.49 6.67 -9.45
C LEU A 182 -0.01 6.58 -9.77
N LEU A 183 -0.60 5.38 -9.68
CA LEU A 183 -2.04 5.21 -9.88
C LEU A 183 -2.87 6.04 -8.90
N GLY A 184 -2.45 6.10 -7.63
CA GLY A 184 -3.07 6.96 -6.62
C GLY A 184 -2.98 8.44 -6.98
N THR A 185 -1.80 8.89 -7.42
CA THR A 185 -1.54 10.27 -7.83
C THR A 185 -2.39 10.66 -9.04
N LEU A 186 -2.43 9.82 -10.08
CA LEU A 186 -3.24 10.03 -11.28
C LEU A 186 -4.73 10.14 -10.96
N LYS A 187 -5.24 9.28 -10.06
CA LYS A 187 -6.62 9.38 -9.58
C LYS A 187 -6.87 10.71 -8.87
N ASN A 188 -5.95 11.16 -8.03
CA ASN A 188 -6.10 12.41 -7.30
C ASN A 188 -6.16 13.62 -8.25
N ILE A 189 -5.22 13.68 -9.22
CA ILE A 189 -5.20 14.71 -10.27
C ILE A 189 -6.52 14.71 -11.06
N ARG A 190 -7.00 13.53 -11.47
CA ARG A 190 -8.27 13.40 -12.22
C ARG A 190 -9.47 13.93 -11.42
N ASN A 191 -9.50 13.72 -10.11
CA ASN A 191 -10.57 14.23 -9.25
C ASN A 191 -10.55 15.77 -9.20
N ILE A 192 -9.36 16.37 -9.02
CA ILE A 192 -9.18 17.84 -9.00
C ILE A 192 -9.67 18.45 -10.31
N TYR A 193 -9.27 17.91 -11.47
CA TYR A 193 -9.75 18.39 -12.77
C TYR A 193 -11.26 18.29 -12.93
N ARG A 194 -11.87 17.21 -12.40
CA ARG A 194 -13.32 17.03 -12.46
C ARG A 194 -14.05 18.04 -11.58
N GLU A 195 -13.55 18.31 -10.37
CA GLU A 195 -14.13 19.31 -9.47
C GLU A 195 -14.05 20.72 -10.06
N ASN A 196 -12.89 21.11 -10.60
CA ASN A 196 -12.70 22.41 -11.25
C ASN A 196 -13.68 22.61 -12.42
N ARG A 197 -13.86 21.59 -13.28
CA ARG A 197 -14.81 21.64 -14.39
C ARG A 197 -16.25 21.85 -13.92
N LEU A 198 -16.67 21.17 -12.84
CA LEU A 198 -18.01 21.33 -12.28
C LEU A 198 -18.23 22.73 -11.68
N ILE A 199 -17.20 23.35 -11.14
CA ILE A 199 -17.24 24.73 -10.64
C ILE A 199 -17.39 25.71 -11.82
N GLU A 200 -16.62 25.54 -12.88
CA GLU A 200 -16.74 26.35 -14.11
C GLU A 200 -18.14 26.24 -14.72
N GLU A 201 -18.70 25.03 -14.84
CA GLU A 201 -20.05 24.80 -15.36
C GLU A 201 -21.16 25.42 -14.48
N ARG A 202 -20.93 25.54 -13.16
CA ARG A 202 -21.85 26.22 -12.24
C ARG A 202 -21.77 27.74 -12.32
N ASN A 203 -20.58 28.29 -12.56
CA ASN A 203 -20.38 29.74 -12.66
C ASN A 203 -20.86 30.31 -14.01
N LEU A 204 -21.08 29.45 -15.01
CA LEU A 204 -21.62 29.81 -16.32
C LEU A 204 -23.17 29.78 -16.38
N LYS A 205 -23.84 29.31 -15.33
CA LYS A 205 -25.31 29.26 -15.22
C LYS A 205 -25.81 30.34 -14.27
#